data_AF-X1F051-F1
#
_entry.id   AF-X1F051-F1
#
_cell.length_a   1.000
_cell.length_b   1.000
_cell.length_c   1.000
_cell.angle_alpha   90.00
_cell.angle_beta   90.00
_cell.angle_gamma   90.00
#
_symmetry.space_group_name_H-M   'P 1'
#
loop_
_entity.id
_entity.type
_entity.pdbx_description
1 polymer ?
#
loop_
_entity_poly.entity_id
_entity_poly.type
_entity_poly.pdbx_seq_one_letter_code
_entity_poly.pdbx_strand_id
1 'polypeptide(L)'
;MTTVKLSIRDDYWETFKLEEQDVECLYNHLLELETPLTTEELVAALIDERIRTEKSAIEEQRTSGGDLFQPKGIYKKNQNLIFPALGWQHGLVTGFRPGINPDLGEFQVIEVSLEDGNQREFASGLADHLLNEPPKITDDSELLNPQIILMTYGGELFDLLEEYLVNDQDFVRIAARWFPRTLVIDINVGHLNLAEAVLDMAEGGPLPTSDLAEQIELDSNINQKLVEFSLDHALQEDPRFDEIGPAGDVLWYLQRLEPPQVLEIPAFLHYKEIDYDRSVLTTDM
;
A
#
# COMPACT_ATOMS: atom_id res chain seq x y z
N MET A 1 -5.41 9.92 32.12
CA MET A 1 -4.20 9.62 31.33
C MET A 1 -4.06 10.73 30.30
N THR A 2 -2.89 11.35 30.18
CA THR A 2 -2.65 12.42 29.22
C THR A 2 -2.34 11.77 27.87
N THR A 3 -3.19 11.99 26.86
CA THR A 3 -2.96 11.51 25.49
C THR A 3 -2.28 12.62 24.68
N VAL A 4 -1.28 12.25 23.87
CA VAL A 4 -0.62 13.15 22.93
C VAL A 4 -0.98 12.66 21.53
N LYS A 5 -1.52 13.55 20.69
CA LYS A 5 -1.89 13.22 19.31
C LYS A 5 -0.64 13.13 18.42
N LEU A 6 -0.59 12.13 17.56
CA LEU A 6 0.29 12.12 16.39
C LEU A 6 -0.32 13.04 15.33
N SER A 7 0.50 13.87 14.69
CA SER A 7 0.03 14.74 13.59
C SER A 7 1.13 14.85 12.54
N ILE A 8 0.73 14.75 11.28
CA ILE A 8 1.54 15.10 10.11
C ILE A 8 1.10 16.49 9.61
N ARG A 9 1.72 16.97 8.53
CA ARG A 9 1.33 18.23 7.88
C ARG A 9 -0.08 18.12 7.31
N ASP A 10 -0.90 19.16 7.46
CA ASP A 10 -2.33 19.12 7.12
C ASP A 10 -2.60 18.82 5.63
N ASP A 11 -1.74 19.33 4.74
CA ASP A 11 -1.77 19.15 3.28
C ASP A 11 -0.91 17.96 2.79
N TYR A 12 -0.52 17.04 3.68
CA TYR A 12 0.39 15.93 3.34
C TYR A 12 -0.14 15.10 2.16
N TRP A 13 -1.39 14.66 2.23
CA TRP A 13 -2.02 13.84 1.19
C TRP A 13 -2.41 14.65 -0.06
N GLU A 14 -2.77 15.92 0.10
CA GLU A 14 -3.06 16.83 -1.03
C GLU A 14 -1.83 17.11 -1.90
N THR A 15 -0.65 17.08 -1.29
CA THR A 15 0.63 17.35 -1.96
C THR A 15 1.46 16.08 -2.16
N PHE A 16 0.81 14.92 -2.04
CA PHE A 16 1.44 13.62 -2.17
C PHE A 16 2.14 13.48 -3.52
N LYS A 17 3.31 12.86 -3.48
CA LYS A 17 4.06 12.48 -4.68
C LYS A 17 4.56 11.07 -4.47
N LEU A 18 4.40 10.26 -5.51
CA LEU A 18 4.95 8.93 -5.54
C LEU A 18 6.48 9.03 -5.60
N GLU A 19 7.15 8.38 -4.66
CA GLU A 19 8.61 8.31 -4.56
C GLU A 19 9.12 6.92 -4.91
N GLU A 20 10.41 6.79 -5.28
CA GLU A 20 11.01 5.49 -5.62
C GLU A 20 10.86 4.45 -4.48
N GLN A 21 10.91 4.90 -3.22
CA GLN A 21 10.73 4.03 -2.05
C GLN A 21 9.31 3.44 -1.96
N ASP A 22 8.30 4.17 -2.42
CA ASP A 22 6.92 3.67 -2.49
C ASP A 22 6.81 2.53 -3.48
N VAL A 23 7.40 2.73 -4.66
CA VAL A 23 7.40 1.77 -5.75
C VAL A 23 8.16 0.51 -5.34
N GLU A 24 9.33 0.67 -4.72
CA GLU A 24 10.10 -0.44 -4.17
C GLU A 24 9.31 -1.20 -3.09
N CYS A 25 8.59 -0.48 -2.23
CA CYS A 25 7.73 -1.08 -1.22
C CYS A 25 6.60 -1.90 -1.83
N LEU A 26 5.88 -1.35 -2.83
CA LEU A 26 4.82 -2.05 -3.55
C LEU A 26 5.35 -3.27 -4.32
N TYR A 27 6.52 -3.14 -4.93
CA TYR A 27 7.20 -4.24 -5.61
C TYR A 27 7.50 -5.37 -4.64
N ASN A 28 8.13 -5.06 -3.51
CA ASN A 28 8.43 -6.04 -2.46
C ASN A 28 7.15 -6.64 -1.85
N HIS A 29 6.10 -5.84 -1.69
CA HIS A 29 4.81 -6.33 -1.21
C HIS A 29 4.21 -7.40 -2.13
N LEU A 30 4.24 -7.16 -3.44
CA LEU A 30 3.80 -8.14 -4.43
C LEU A 30 4.71 -9.38 -4.47
N LEU A 31 6.04 -9.20 -4.33
CA LEU A 31 6.99 -10.31 -4.24
C LEU A 31 6.70 -11.21 -3.03
N GLU A 32 6.46 -10.61 -1.86
CA GLU A 32 6.22 -11.34 -0.62
C GLU A 32 4.87 -12.06 -0.61
N LEU A 33 3.83 -11.42 -1.16
CA LEU A 33 2.52 -12.03 -1.27
C LEU A 33 2.45 -13.11 -2.36
N GLU A 34 3.27 -13.00 -3.40
CA GLU A 34 3.20 -13.82 -4.61
C GLU A 34 1.78 -13.86 -5.23
N THR A 35 1.02 -12.78 -5.07
CA THR A 35 -0.32 -12.65 -5.64
C THR A 35 -0.49 -11.36 -6.43
N PRO A 36 -1.08 -11.40 -7.65
CA PRO A 36 -1.38 -10.20 -8.40
C PRO A 36 -2.49 -9.39 -7.71
N LEU A 37 -2.32 -8.07 -7.65
CA LEU A 37 -3.23 -7.15 -6.95
C LEU A 37 -3.81 -6.10 -7.90
N THR A 38 -5.02 -5.62 -7.64
CA THR A 38 -5.57 -4.48 -8.37
C THR A 38 -4.92 -3.17 -7.91
N THR A 39 -5.10 -2.11 -8.69
CA THR A 39 -4.61 -0.79 -8.31
C THR A 39 -5.24 -0.30 -7.02
N GLU A 40 -6.52 -0.58 -6.76
CA GLU A 40 -7.18 -0.25 -5.49
C GLU A 40 -6.53 -0.96 -4.30
N GLU A 41 -6.18 -2.23 -4.46
CA GLU A 41 -5.48 -3.03 -3.44
C GLU A 41 -4.07 -2.47 -3.19
N LEU A 42 -3.35 -2.07 -4.25
CA LEU A 42 -2.03 -1.44 -4.13
C LEU A 42 -2.08 -0.05 -3.52
N VAL A 43 -3.11 0.76 -3.80
CA VAL A 43 -3.32 2.06 -3.14
C VAL A 43 -3.54 1.86 -1.65
N ALA A 44 -4.34 0.86 -1.25
CA ALA A 44 -4.52 0.55 0.16
C ALA A 44 -3.21 0.16 0.84
N ALA A 45 -2.40 -0.71 0.19
CA ALA A 45 -1.09 -1.09 0.69
C ALA A 45 -0.12 0.11 0.80
N LEU A 46 -0.11 0.99 -0.20
CA LEU A 46 0.69 2.22 -0.21
C LEU A 46 0.33 3.14 0.97
N ILE A 47 -0.97 3.34 1.20
CA ILE A 47 -1.47 4.17 2.31
C ILE A 47 -1.03 3.59 3.65
N ASP A 48 -1.20 2.28 3.85
CA ASP A 48 -0.83 1.61 5.09
C ASP A 48 0.68 1.74 5.36
N GLU A 49 1.50 1.54 4.33
CA GLU A 49 2.96 1.65 4.43
C GLU A 49 3.44 3.08 4.68
N ARG A 50 2.83 4.08 4.04
CA ARG A 50 3.11 5.50 4.31
C ARG A 50 2.72 5.87 5.74
N ILE A 51 1.55 5.47 6.21
CA ILE A 51 1.12 5.72 7.60
C ILE A 51 2.09 5.07 8.58
N ARG A 52 2.52 3.82 8.32
CA ARG A 52 3.49 3.11 9.16
C ARG A 52 4.81 3.88 9.23
N THR A 53 5.32 4.30 8.08
CA THR A 53 6.59 5.03 7.96
C THR A 53 6.52 6.39 8.67
N GLU A 54 5.45 7.15 8.48
CA GLU A 54 5.25 8.43 9.15
C GLU A 54 5.13 8.27 10.68
N LYS A 55 4.43 7.23 11.16
CA LYS A 55 4.36 6.93 12.60
C LYS A 55 5.75 6.62 13.15
N SER A 56 6.50 5.75 12.49
CA SER A 56 7.87 5.42 12.90
C SER A 56 8.78 6.65 12.89
N ALA A 57 8.70 7.51 11.87
CA ALA A 57 9.49 8.73 11.78
C ALA A 57 9.17 9.70 12.94
N ILE A 58 7.88 9.89 13.27
CA ILE A 58 7.50 10.74 14.40
C ILE A 58 7.95 10.13 15.75
N GLU A 59 7.86 8.82 15.90
CA GLU A 59 8.36 8.13 17.10
C GLU A 59 9.88 8.24 17.25
N GLU A 60 10.63 8.08 16.16
CA GLU A 60 12.07 8.25 16.13
C GLU A 60 12.47 9.69 16.46
N GLN A 61 11.83 10.69 15.83
CA GLN A 61 12.09 12.09 16.16
C GLN A 61 11.89 12.37 17.66
N ARG A 62 10.80 11.84 18.24
CA ARG A 62 10.48 12.01 19.67
C ARG A 62 11.41 11.28 20.62
N THR A 63 12.02 10.18 20.20
CA THR A 63 12.90 9.34 21.06
C THR A 63 14.39 9.57 20.81
N SER A 64 14.73 10.24 19.70
CA SER A 64 16.10 10.58 19.35
C SER A 64 16.68 11.65 20.30
N GLY A 65 17.97 11.56 20.64
CA GLY A 65 18.68 12.66 21.33
C GLY A 65 18.61 12.70 22.86
N GLY A 66 17.97 11.74 23.53
CA GLY A 66 18.00 11.65 25.01
C GLY A 66 17.37 10.37 25.57
N ASP A 67 17.64 10.08 26.85
CA ASP A 67 17.03 8.95 27.55
C ASP A 67 15.62 9.30 28.04
N LEU A 68 14.70 8.34 28.05
CA LEU A 68 13.36 8.56 28.58
C LEU A 68 13.40 8.91 30.08
N PHE A 69 12.80 10.05 30.46
CA PHE A 69 12.61 10.36 31.86
C PHE A 69 11.52 9.48 32.49
N GLN A 70 11.89 8.79 33.55
CA GLN A 70 11.04 7.96 34.40
C GLN A 70 11.44 8.27 35.85
N PRO A 71 10.50 8.63 36.74
CA PRO A 71 10.82 8.91 38.13
C PRO A 71 11.60 7.83 38.88
N LYS A 72 11.52 6.55 38.49
CA LYS A 72 12.36 5.46 39.04
C LYS A 72 13.83 5.53 38.65
N GLY A 73 14.17 6.28 37.61
CA GLY A 73 15.50 6.38 37.04
C GLY A 73 16.49 7.11 37.96
N ILE A 74 17.77 6.86 37.73
CA ILE A 74 18.89 7.60 38.33
C ILE A 74 19.66 8.26 37.19
N TYR A 75 19.83 9.58 37.30
CA TYR A 75 20.33 10.42 36.21
C TYR A 75 21.67 11.05 36.54
N LYS A 76 22.38 11.51 35.50
CA LYS A 76 23.71 12.13 35.60
C LYS A 76 23.68 13.59 35.15
N LYS A 77 24.61 14.38 35.68
CA LYS A 77 24.79 15.77 35.25
C LYS A 77 25.13 15.80 33.75
N ASN A 78 24.54 16.75 33.02
CA ASN A 78 24.64 16.90 31.58
C ASN A 78 24.07 15.73 30.76
N GLN A 79 23.17 14.92 31.33
CA GLN A 79 22.43 13.92 30.58
C GLN A 79 21.23 14.58 29.87
N ASN A 80 21.01 14.23 28.60
CA ASN A 80 19.80 14.61 27.88
C ASN A 80 18.68 13.65 28.22
N LEU A 81 17.51 14.19 28.56
CA LEU A 81 16.32 13.45 28.92
C LEU A 81 15.13 13.92 28.08
N ILE A 82 14.21 12.99 27.84
CA ILE A 82 12.97 13.23 27.11
C ILE A 82 11.81 13.09 28.08
N PHE A 83 10.88 14.04 28.08
CA PHE A 83 9.77 14.12 29.04
C PHE A 83 8.41 13.88 28.36
N PRO A 84 7.92 12.63 28.30
CA PRO A 84 6.65 12.29 27.65
C PRO A 84 5.44 13.05 28.22
N ALA A 85 5.41 13.20 29.55
CA ALA A 85 4.33 13.91 30.25
C ALA A 85 4.29 15.41 29.97
N LEU A 86 5.36 15.96 29.37
CA LEU A 86 5.46 17.35 28.93
C LEU A 86 5.42 17.47 27.39
N GLY A 87 4.79 16.50 26.71
CA GLY A 87 4.69 16.54 25.25
C GLY A 87 6.01 16.22 24.56
N TRP A 88 6.79 15.30 25.11
CA TRP A 88 8.06 14.82 24.55
C TRP A 88 9.16 15.90 24.44
N GLN A 89 9.10 16.94 25.28
CA GLN A 89 10.16 17.94 25.36
C GLN A 89 11.50 17.32 25.76
N HIS A 90 12.60 17.79 25.14
CA HIS A 90 13.95 17.47 25.60
C HIS A 90 14.37 18.41 26.74
N GLY A 91 15.23 17.90 27.61
CA GLY A 91 15.85 18.68 28.66
C GLY A 91 17.22 18.15 29.06
N LEU A 92 18.08 19.06 29.50
CA LEU A 92 19.43 18.76 29.99
C LEU A 92 19.47 18.82 31.51
N VAL A 93 19.98 17.77 32.17
CA VAL A 93 20.13 17.75 33.62
C VAL A 93 21.25 18.70 34.07
N THR A 94 20.91 19.77 34.77
CA THR A 94 21.85 20.81 35.23
C THR A 94 22.29 20.62 36.69
N GLY A 95 21.45 20.02 37.53
CA GLY A 95 21.65 19.98 38.98
C GLY A 95 20.95 18.83 39.70
N PHE A 96 21.31 18.65 40.97
CA PHE A 96 20.75 17.62 41.85
C PHE A 96 20.64 18.14 43.28
N ARG A 97 19.56 17.76 43.96
CA ARG A 97 19.40 17.95 45.41
C ARG A 97 18.65 16.79 46.04
N PRO A 98 18.89 16.48 47.34
CA PRO A 98 18.09 15.48 48.03
C PRO A 98 16.63 15.94 48.15
N GLY A 99 15.71 15.01 47.89
CA GLY A 99 14.28 15.17 48.16
C GLY A 99 14.01 14.96 49.65
N ILE A 100 13.11 15.77 50.21
CA ILE A 100 12.69 15.64 51.61
C ILE A 100 11.17 15.51 51.62
N ASN A 101 10.68 14.28 51.81
CA ASN A 101 9.26 14.02 52.02
C ASN A 101 9.10 12.92 53.09
N PRO A 102 8.46 13.21 54.24
CA PRO A 102 8.23 12.24 55.30
C PRO A 102 7.49 10.96 54.86
N ASP A 103 6.66 11.05 53.82
CA ASP A 103 5.76 9.97 53.39
C ASP A 103 6.35 9.09 52.28
N LEU A 104 7.37 9.56 51.54
CA LEU A 104 7.91 8.89 50.33
C LEU A 104 9.32 8.33 50.50
N GLY A 105 9.94 8.48 51.67
CA GLY A 105 11.31 8.02 51.92
C GLY A 105 12.38 8.85 51.19
N GLU A 106 13.55 8.25 50.96
CA GLU A 106 14.68 8.90 50.29
C GLU A 106 14.49 8.90 48.76
N PHE A 107 14.52 10.08 48.16
CA PHE A 107 14.52 10.26 46.70
C PHE A 107 15.37 11.47 46.33
N GLN A 108 15.69 11.63 45.05
CA GLN A 108 16.51 12.73 44.54
C GLN A 108 15.67 13.66 43.65
N VAL A 109 15.93 14.96 43.71
CA VAL A 109 15.35 15.93 42.78
C VAL A 109 16.44 16.33 41.78
N ILE A 110 16.15 16.16 40.50
CA ILE A 110 16.97 16.64 39.39
C ILE A 110 16.48 18.02 38.95
N GLU A 111 17.40 18.91 38.63
CA GLU A 111 17.12 20.19 37.98
C GLU A 111 17.42 20.04 36.49
N VAL A 112 16.48 20.45 35.65
CA VAL A 112 16.52 20.22 34.20
C VAL A 112 16.22 21.52 33.48
N SER A 113 17.09 21.86 32.53
CA SER A 113 16.85 22.94 31.57
C SER A 113 16.14 22.38 30.34
N LEU A 114 14.89 22.79 30.13
CA LEU A 114 14.09 22.39 28.98
C LEU A 114 14.42 23.22 27.73
N GLU A 115 14.06 22.72 26.55
CA GLU A 115 14.26 23.42 25.28
C GLU A 115 13.49 24.73 25.15
N ASP A 116 12.37 24.87 25.87
CA ASP A 116 11.59 26.12 25.92
C ASP A 116 12.29 27.24 26.73
N GLY A 117 13.49 26.96 27.25
CA GLY A 117 14.29 27.87 28.07
C GLY A 117 13.91 27.87 29.54
N ASN A 118 12.88 27.14 29.95
CA ASN A 118 12.48 27.04 31.34
C ASN A 118 13.37 26.04 32.09
N GLN A 119 13.68 26.36 33.34
CA GLN A 119 14.25 25.40 34.28
C GLN A 119 13.15 24.83 35.16
N ARG A 120 13.12 23.50 35.29
CA ARG A 120 12.16 22.78 36.13
C ARG A 120 12.86 21.70 36.94
N GLU A 121 12.26 21.37 38.08
CA GLU A 121 12.72 20.31 38.96
C GLU A 121 11.83 19.08 38.83
N PHE A 122 12.45 17.90 38.82
CA PHE A 122 11.75 16.62 38.70
C PHE A 122 12.24 15.62 39.75
N ALA A 123 11.33 14.83 40.33
CA ALA A 123 11.69 13.79 41.28
C ALA A 123 12.19 12.52 40.57
N SER A 124 13.27 11.94 41.08
CA SER A 124 14.00 10.77 40.57
C SER A 124 14.32 9.80 41.71
N GLY A 125 14.56 8.53 41.40
CA GLY A 125 14.68 7.45 42.40
C GLY A 125 13.35 6.98 43.03
N LEU A 126 12.19 7.35 42.47
CA LEU A 126 10.87 6.92 42.93
C LEU A 126 10.42 5.65 42.18
N ALA A 127 10.57 4.49 42.81
CA ALA A 127 10.21 3.20 42.21
C ALA A 127 8.71 3.08 41.88
N ASP A 128 7.85 3.54 42.79
CA ASP A 128 6.39 3.48 42.64
C ASP A 128 5.85 4.87 42.28
N HIS A 129 5.73 5.15 40.98
CA HIS A 129 5.20 6.42 40.49
C HIS A 129 4.42 6.24 39.19
N LEU A 130 3.27 6.93 39.05
CA LEU A 130 2.39 6.82 37.88
C LEU A 130 3.11 7.11 36.55
N LEU A 131 4.05 8.07 36.55
CA LEU A 131 4.85 8.45 35.37
C LEU A 131 6.01 7.48 35.06
N ASN A 132 6.18 6.38 35.80
CA ASN A 132 7.11 5.31 35.40
C ASN A 132 6.56 4.50 34.22
N GLU A 133 5.26 4.62 33.96
CA GLU A 133 4.61 4.15 32.75
C GLU A 133 4.39 5.35 31.83
N PRO A 134 5.09 5.45 30.68
CA PRO A 134 4.91 6.57 29.77
C PRO A 134 3.47 6.60 29.22
N PRO A 135 2.92 7.79 28.96
CA PRO A 135 1.59 7.93 28.35
C PRO A 135 1.52 7.18 27.03
N LYS A 136 0.43 6.43 26.82
CA LYS A 136 0.14 5.80 25.54
C LYS A 136 -0.17 6.87 24.50
N ILE A 137 0.44 6.74 23.34
CA ILE A 137 0.13 7.57 22.17
C ILE A 137 -1.17 7.02 21.56
N THR A 138 -2.07 7.92 21.16
CA THR A 138 -3.27 7.54 20.39
C THR A 138 -3.20 8.09 18.97
N ASP A 139 -3.52 7.22 18.01
CA ASP A 139 -3.62 7.50 16.57
C ASP A 139 -4.96 8.18 16.22
N ASP A 140 -5.36 9.20 16.96
CA ASP A 140 -6.65 9.89 16.74
C ASP A 140 -6.56 10.96 15.63
N SER A 141 -5.59 10.85 14.72
CA SER A 141 -5.48 11.75 13.57
C SER A 141 -6.20 11.17 12.37
N GLU A 142 -7.13 11.94 11.81
CA GLU A 142 -7.83 11.58 10.56
C GLU A 142 -6.84 11.37 9.41
N LEU A 143 -5.73 12.12 9.40
CA LEU A 143 -4.65 12.03 8.41
C LEU A 143 -3.75 10.80 8.56
N LEU A 144 -3.95 10.00 9.61
CA LEU A 144 -3.27 8.72 9.85
C LEU A 144 -4.27 7.55 9.93
N ASN A 145 -5.52 7.77 9.51
CA ASN A 145 -6.55 6.74 9.45
C ASN A 145 -6.70 6.24 8.00
N PRO A 146 -6.31 4.99 7.69
CA PRO A 146 -6.33 4.46 6.34
C PRO A 146 -7.70 4.60 5.65
N GLN A 147 -8.79 4.40 6.39
CA GLN A 147 -10.14 4.40 5.83
C GLN A 147 -10.57 5.82 5.43
N ILE A 148 -10.22 6.82 6.24
CA ILE A 148 -10.52 8.22 5.94
C ILE A 148 -9.69 8.69 4.74
N ILE A 149 -8.42 8.31 4.70
CA ILE A 149 -7.52 8.67 3.61
C ILE A 149 -7.99 8.02 2.30
N LEU A 150 -8.31 6.73 2.31
CA LEU A 150 -8.82 6.04 1.12
C LEU A 150 -10.12 6.66 0.60
N MET A 151 -11.04 7.04 1.50
CA MET A 151 -12.30 7.69 1.11
C MET A 151 -12.08 9.09 0.53
N THR A 152 -11.07 9.82 1.00
CA THR A 152 -10.86 11.24 0.65
C THR A 152 -9.94 11.39 -0.55
N TYR A 153 -8.84 10.64 -0.59
CA TYR A 153 -7.75 10.77 -1.56
C TYR A 153 -7.56 9.52 -2.44
N GLY A 154 -8.31 8.43 -2.19
CA GLY A 154 -8.10 7.16 -2.89
C GLY A 154 -8.25 7.25 -4.41
N GLY A 155 -9.14 8.11 -4.92
CA GLY A 155 -9.29 8.32 -6.36
C GLY A 155 -8.07 8.99 -7.00
N GLU A 156 -7.54 10.05 -6.38
CA GLU A 156 -6.34 10.74 -6.89
C GLU A 156 -5.10 9.84 -6.81
N LEU A 157 -4.97 9.08 -5.72
CA LEU A 157 -3.89 8.10 -5.54
C LEU A 157 -4.00 6.94 -6.53
N PHE A 158 -5.21 6.50 -6.85
CA PHE A 158 -5.46 5.49 -7.87
C PHE A 158 -4.97 5.97 -9.23
N ASP A 159 -5.41 7.14 -9.69
CA ASP A 159 -5.03 7.65 -11.01
C ASP A 159 -3.52 7.86 -11.11
N LEU A 160 -2.90 8.40 -10.06
CA LEU A 160 -1.46 8.60 -9.96
C LEU A 160 -0.69 7.27 -10.04
N LEU A 161 -1.12 6.26 -9.28
CA LEU A 161 -0.45 4.96 -9.23
C LEU A 161 -0.66 4.18 -10.53
N GLU A 162 -1.87 4.21 -11.09
CA GLU A 162 -2.20 3.59 -12.36
C GLU A 162 -1.32 4.15 -13.49
N GLU A 163 -1.21 5.48 -13.60
CA GLU A 163 -0.35 6.12 -14.60
C GLU A 163 1.12 5.71 -14.43
N TYR A 164 1.60 5.64 -13.19
CA TYR A 164 2.97 5.22 -12.92
C TYR A 164 3.21 3.76 -13.33
N LEU A 165 2.38 2.83 -12.86
CA LEU A 165 2.55 1.39 -13.08
C LEU A 165 2.47 1.02 -14.58
N VAL A 166 1.63 1.71 -15.36
CA VAL A 166 1.55 1.49 -16.83
C VAL A 166 2.85 1.84 -17.54
N ASN A 167 3.57 2.85 -17.05
CA ASN A 167 4.82 3.32 -17.66
C ASN A 167 6.06 2.60 -17.13
N ASP A 168 5.94 1.88 -16.03
CA ASP A 168 7.03 1.14 -15.39
C ASP A 168 7.21 -0.25 -16.03
N GLN A 169 8.46 -0.59 -16.38
CA GLN A 169 8.76 -1.85 -17.08
C GLN A 169 8.84 -3.05 -16.14
N ASP A 170 9.01 -2.82 -14.84
CA ASP A 170 9.16 -3.87 -13.84
C ASP A 170 7.82 -4.47 -13.42
N PHE A 171 6.71 -3.81 -13.78
CA PHE A 171 5.35 -4.31 -13.57
C PHE A 171 4.73 -4.81 -14.86
N VAL A 172 3.84 -5.80 -14.72
CA VAL A 172 3.02 -6.38 -15.79
C VAL A 172 1.57 -6.30 -15.35
N ARG A 173 0.69 -5.90 -16.27
CA ARG A 173 -0.76 -5.82 -16.04
C ARG A 173 -1.53 -6.82 -16.87
N ILE A 174 -2.45 -7.54 -16.22
CA ILE A 174 -3.37 -8.48 -16.85
C ILE A 174 -4.70 -8.43 -16.11
N ALA A 175 -5.82 -8.33 -16.82
CA ALA A 175 -7.16 -8.31 -16.22
C ALA A 175 -7.31 -7.31 -15.04
N ALA A 176 -6.75 -6.10 -15.19
CA ALA A 176 -6.70 -5.06 -14.16
C ALA A 176 -5.95 -5.42 -12.86
N ARG A 177 -5.10 -6.45 -12.90
CA ARG A 177 -4.19 -6.82 -11.81
C ARG A 177 -2.73 -6.63 -12.23
N TRP A 178 -1.92 -6.23 -11.26
CA TRP A 178 -0.50 -5.92 -11.40
C TRP A 178 0.36 -6.98 -10.74
N PHE A 179 1.51 -7.24 -11.35
CA PHE A 179 2.46 -8.19 -10.82
C PHE A 179 3.91 -7.90 -11.25
N PRO A 180 4.92 -8.27 -10.44
CA PRO A 180 6.33 -8.10 -10.79
C PRO A 180 6.72 -8.95 -12.00
N ARG A 181 7.33 -8.32 -13.01
CA ARG A 181 7.81 -9.00 -14.22
C ARG A 181 8.78 -10.13 -13.89
N THR A 182 9.62 -9.98 -12.87
CA THR A 182 10.64 -10.98 -12.52
C THR A 182 10.07 -12.29 -12.02
N LEU A 183 8.81 -12.31 -11.59
CA LEU A 183 8.15 -13.53 -11.13
C LEU A 183 7.39 -14.24 -12.25
N VAL A 184 7.08 -13.57 -13.36
CA VAL A 184 6.35 -14.17 -14.48
C VAL A 184 7.11 -15.39 -15.01
N ILE A 185 6.41 -16.53 -15.08
CA ILE A 185 6.95 -17.79 -15.55
C ILE A 185 7.02 -17.77 -17.07
N ASP A 186 8.06 -18.37 -17.63
CA ASP A 186 8.20 -18.52 -19.08
C ASP A 186 7.20 -19.55 -19.63
N ILE A 187 6.17 -19.07 -20.33
CA ILE A 187 5.20 -19.90 -21.03
C ILE A 187 5.64 -20.04 -22.49
N ASN A 188 6.11 -21.23 -22.85
CA ASN A 188 6.56 -21.52 -24.21
C ASN A 188 5.41 -21.91 -25.16
N VAL A 189 5.71 -21.97 -26.46
CA VAL A 189 4.75 -22.36 -27.51
C VAL A 189 4.13 -23.75 -27.31
N GLY A 190 4.84 -24.67 -26.65
CA GLY A 190 4.33 -26.00 -26.31
C GLY A 190 3.15 -25.91 -25.34
N HIS A 191 3.27 -25.09 -24.30
CA HIS A 191 2.17 -24.81 -23.36
C HIS A 191 0.97 -24.17 -24.07
N LEU A 192 1.22 -23.21 -24.97
CA LEU A 192 0.15 -22.57 -25.74
C LEU A 192 -0.55 -23.57 -26.68
N ASN A 193 0.19 -24.52 -27.28
CA ASN A 193 -0.42 -25.58 -28.09
C ASN A 193 -1.27 -26.55 -27.25
N LEU A 194 -0.86 -26.82 -26.01
CA LEU A 194 -1.66 -27.60 -25.07
C LEU A 194 -2.93 -26.85 -24.68
N ALA A 195 -2.83 -25.55 -24.37
CA ALA A 195 -3.99 -24.70 -24.11
C ALA A 195 -4.99 -24.70 -25.28
N GLU A 196 -4.49 -24.55 -26.51
CA GLU A 196 -5.32 -24.64 -27.72
C GLU A 196 -6.01 -26.00 -27.83
N ALA A 197 -5.29 -27.10 -27.58
CA ALA A 197 -5.88 -28.44 -27.63
C ALA A 197 -6.98 -28.64 -26.58
N VAL A 198 -6.79 -28.11 -25.36
CA VAL A 198 -7.79 -28.16 -24.28
C VAL A 198 -9.04 -27.37 -24.66
N LEU A 199 -8.88 -26.15 -25.19
CA LEU A 199 -10.02 -25.35 -25.66
C LEU A 199 -10.71 -25.99 -26.86
N ASP A 200 -9.97 -26.61 -27.80
CA ASP A 200 -10.56 -27.30 -28.95
C ASP A 200 -11.40 -28.52 -28.52
N MET A 201 -10.96 -29.25 -27.49
CA MET A 201 -11.75 -30.32 -26.87
C MET A 201 -13.01 -29.80 -26.17
N ALA A 202 -13.01 -28.54 -25.75
CA ALA A 202 -14.14 -27.83 -25.18
C ALA A 202 -14.95 -27.03 -26.23
N GLU A 203 -14.86 -27.41 -27.51
CA GLU A 203 -15.58 -26.76 -28.62
C GLU A 203 -15.31 -25.24 -28.73
N GLY A 204 -14.12 -24.82 -28.32
CA GLY A 204 -13.67 -23.43 -28.36
C GLY A 204 -13.67 -22.71 -27.01
N GLY A 205 -14.34 -23.24 -25.97
CA GLY A 205 -14.46 -22.62 -24.64
C GLY A 205 -15.88 -22.09 -24.35
N PRO A 206 -16.06 -21.11 -23.45
CA PRO A 206 -15.05 -20.48 -22.60
C PRO A 206 -14.51 -21.42 -21.52
N LEU A 207 -13.22 -21.32 -21.21
CA LEU A 207 -12.63 -21.96 -20.02
C LEU A 207 -11.87 -20.95 -19.16
N PRO A 208 -11.92 -21.08 -17.83
CA PRO A 208 -11.08 -20.29 -16.95
C PRO A 208 -9.63 -20.76 -17.01
N THR A 209 -8.72 -19.87 -16.66
CA THR A 209 -7.27 -20.12 -16.67
C THR A 209 -6.86 -21.26 -15.74
N SER A 210 -7.56 -21.42 -14.61
CA SER A 210 -7.35 -22.54 -13.69
C SER A 210 -7.52 -23.89 -14.37
N ASP A 211 -8.56 -24.04 -15.19
CA ASP A 211 -8.89 -25.30 -15.87
C ASP A 211 -7.85 -25.60 -16.97
N LEU A 212 -7.35 -24.55 -17.64
CA LEU A 212 -6.26 -24.68 -18.60
C LEU A 212 -4.95 -25.08 -17.90
N ALA A 213 -4.61 -24.40 -16.81
CA ALA A 213 -3.38 -24.63 -16.06
C ALA A 213 -3.28 -26.07 -15.52
N GLU A 214 -4.39 -26.65 -15.05
CA GLU A 214 -4.45 -28.05 -14.59
C GLU A 214 -4.07 -29.06 -15.69
N GLN A 215 -4.36 -28.76 -16.95
CA GLN A 215 -4.14 -29.68 -18.09
C GLN A 215 -2.79 -29.49 -18.78
N ILE A 216 -2.13 -28.34 -18.59
CA ILE A 216 -0.89 -27.97 -19.30
C ILE A 216 0.37 -28.55 -18.61
N GLU A 217 0.22 -29.30 -17.51
CA GLU A 217 1.31 -29.95 -16.75
C GLU A 217 2.46 -28.99 -16.37
N LEU A 218 2.12 -27.76 -15.97
CA LEU A 218 3.11 -26.81 -15.45
C LEU A 218 3.65 -27.26 -14.08
N ASP A 219 4.89 -26.88 -13.75
CA ASP A 219 5.59 -27.34 -12.55
C ASP A 219 4.76 -27.13 -11.27
N SER A 220 4.33 -28.22 -10.63
CA SER A 220 3.42 -28.20 -9.48
C SER A 220 4.01 -27.63 -8.19
N ASN A 221 5.29 -27.26 -8.20
CA ASN A 221 5.98 -26.64 -7.07
C ASN A 221 5.84 -25.12 -7.06
N ILE A 222 5.24 -24.54 -8.10
CA ILE A 222 5.09 -23.09 -8.25
C ILE A 222 3.72 -22.66 -7.72
N ASN A 223 3.65 -21.47 -7.14
CA ASN A 223 2.40 -20.88 -6.67
C ASN A 223 1.36 -20.85 -7.80
N GLN A 224 0.19 -21.43 -7.57
CA GLN A 224 -0.87 -21.56 -8.57
C GLN A 224 -1.29 -20.21 -9.16
N LYS A 225 -1.38 -19.16 -8.33
CA LYS A 225 -1.74 -17.81 -8.81
C LYS A 225 -0.71 -17.24 -9.76
N LEU A 226 0.56 -17.59 -9.56
CA LEU A 226 1.64 -17.20 -10.45
C LEU A 226 1.55 -17.90 -11.80
N VAL A 227 1.23 -19.19 -11.76
CA VAL A 227 1.00 -20.01 -12.95
C VAL A 227 -0.16 -19.44 -13.76
N GLU A 228 -1.29 -19.17 -13.12
CA GLU A 228 -2.47 -18.58 -13.76
C GLU A 228 -2.14 -17.22 -14.37
N PHE A 229 -1.55 -16.30 -13.60
CA PHE A 229 -1.18 -14.98 -14.10
C PHE A 229 -0.22 -15.05 -15.32
N SER A 230 0.77 -15.93 -15.25
CA SER A 230 1.74 -16.09 -16.35
C SER A 230 1.09 -16.71 -17.59
N LEU A 231 0.15 -17.65 -17.41
CA LEU A 231 -0.60 -18.25 -18.49
C LEU A 231 -1.52 -17.23 -19.15
N ASP A 232 -2.25 -16.42 -18.37
CA ASP A 232 -3.09 -15.35 -18.89
C ASP A 232 -2.28 -14.37 -19.75
N HIS A 233 -1.08 -14.00 -19.29
CA HIS A 233 -0.19 -13.12 -20.03
C HIS A 233 0.14 -13.69 -21.40
N ALA A 234 0.49 -14.97 -21.43
CA ALA A 234 0.95 -15.63 -22.64
C ALA A 234 -0.19 -15.88 -23.63
N LEU A 235 -1.40 -16.16 -23.12
CA LEU A 235 -2.60 -16.30 -23.93
C LEU A 235 -3.04 -14.95 -24.52
N GLN A 236 -2.96 -13.87 -23.74
CA GLN A 236 -3.31 -12.51 -24.20
C GLN A 236 -2.42 -12.04 -25.37
N GLU A 237 -1.14 -12.42 -25.36
CA GLU A 237 -0.19 -12.05 -26.41
C GLU A 237 -0.27 -12.94 -27.66
N ASP A 238 -0.98 -14.07 -27.61
CA ASP A 238 -1.12 -15.00 -28.74
C ASP A 238 -2.49 -14.83 -29.44
N PRO A 239 -2.50 -14.51 -30.75
CA PRO A 239 -3.72 -14.16 -31.47
C PRO A 239 -4.72 -15.33 -31.64
N ARG A 240 -4.37 -16.56 -31.26
CA ARG A 240 -5.31 -17.70 -31.32
C ARG A 240 -6.39 -17.62 -30.25
N PHE A 241 -6.12 -16.91 -29.16
CA PHE A 241 -6.96 -16.86 -27.98
C PHE A 241 -7.63 -15.48 -27.88
N ASP A 242 -8.85 -15.48 -27.37
CA ASP A 242 -9.59 -14.27 -27.03
C ASP A 242 -10.07 -14.34 -25.58
N GLU A 243 -9.99 -13.20 -24.89
CA GLU A 243 -10.45 -13.05 -23.51
C GLU A 243 -11.89 -12.51 -23.54
N ILE A 244 -12.84 -13.31 -23.06
CA ILE A 244 -14.28 -13.03 -23.15
C ILE A 244 -14.98 -13.00 -21.80
N GLY A 245 -14.21 -12.90 -20.71
CA GLY A 245 -14.71 -12.90 -19.36
C GLY A 245 -15.32 -11.55 -18.95
N PRO A 246 -16.25 -11.55 -17.96
CA PRO A 246 -16.70 -10.31 -17.34
C PRO A 246 -15.60 -9.68 -16.48
N ALA A 247 -15.74 -8.40 -16.15
CA ALA A 247 -14.74 -7.69 -15.33
C ALA A 247 -14.43 -8.45 -14.02
N GLY A 248 -13.19 -8.93 -13.90
CA GLY A 248 -12.68 -9.66 -12.74
C GLY A 248 -12.58 -11.17 -12.91
N ASP A 249 -13.19 -11.75 -13.95
CA ASP A 249 -13.08 -13.17 -14.28
C ASP A 249 -12.42 -13.31 -15.65
N VAL A 250 -11.34 -14.09 -15.75
CA VAL A 250 -10.65 -14.33 -17.03
C VAL A 250 -11.18 -15.62 -17.64
N LEU A 251 -11.76 -15.53 -18.84
CA LEU A 251 -12.26 -16.66 -19.60
C LEU A 251 -11.69 -16.64 -21.01
N TRP A 252 -11.10 -17.76 -21.42
CA TRP A 252 -10.43 -17.89 -22.70
C TRP A 252 -11.29 -18.64 -23.71
N TYR A 253 -11.29 -18.14 -24.94
CA TYR A 253 -11.95 -18.74 -26.09
C TYR A 253 -10.99 -18.87 -27.28
N LEU A 254 -11.20 -19.84 -28.17
CA LEU A 254 -10.46 -19.95 -29.43
C LEU A 254 -11.08 -19.06 -30.50
N GLN A 255 -10.31 -18.08 -30.97
CA GLN A 255 -10.76 -17.10 -31.94
C GLN A 255 -11.33 -17.74 -33.22
N ARG A 256 -10.72 -18.83 -33.70
CA ARG A 256 -11.17 -19.54 -34.92
C ARG A 256 -12.52 -20.26 -34.77
N LEU A 257 -12.97 -20.50 -33.54
CA LEU A 257 -14.23 -21.17 -33.23
C LEU A 257 -15.32 -20.19 -32.79
N GLU A 258 -15.01 -18.88 -32.75
CA GLU A 258 -15.99 -17.87 -32.38
C GLU A 258 -17.20 -17.90 -33.32
N PRO A 259 -18.40 -17.56 -32.80
CA PRO A 259 -19.57 -17.40 -33.63
C PRO A 259 -19.29 -16.38 -34.76
N PRO A 260 -19.79 -16.63 -35.99
CA PRO A 260 -19.53 -15.75 -37.12
C PRO A 260 -20.04 -14.32 -36.92
N GLN A 261 -21.00 -14.10 -36.02
CA GLN A 261 -21.51 -12.77 -35.67
C GLN A 261 -20.54 -11.93 -34.81
N VAL A 262 -19.53 -12.56 -34.20
CA VAL A 262 -18.43 -11.89 -33.50
C VAL A 262 -17.33 -11.53 -34.49
N LEU A 263 -17.05 -12.45 -35.43
CA LEU A 263 -16.06 -12.27 -36.48
C LEU A 263 -16.48 -11.27 -37.57
N GLU A 264 -17.77 -11.22 -37.90
CA GLU A 264 -18.34 -10.33 -38.91
C GLU A 264 -19.49 -9.50 -38.33
N ILE A 265 -19.46 -8.19 -38.61
CA ILE A 265 -20.56 -7.29 -38.27
C ILE A 265 -21.84 -7.80 -38.94
N PRO A 266 -22.92 -8.08 -38.19
CA PRO A 266 -24.16 -8.53 -38.77
C PRO A 266 -24.72 -7.55 -39.81
N ALA A 267 -25.34 -8.07 -40.88
CA ALA A 267 -25.93 -7.30 -41.98
C ALA A 267 -26.81 -6.09 -41.54
N PHE A 268 -27.49 -6.22 -40.40
CA PHE A 268 -28.38 -5.21 -39.83
C PHE A 268 -27.67 -4.14 -38.98
N LEU A 269 -26.41 -4.35 -38.59
CA LEU A 269 -25.57 -3.37 -37.90
C LEU A 269 -24.65 -2.59 -38.86
N HIS A 270 -24.60 -2.98 -40.14
CA HIS A 270 -23.96 -2.13 -41.14
C HIS A 270 -24.71 -0.81 -41.26
N TYR A 271 -24.02 0.27 -40.88
CA TYR A 271 -24.52 1.62 -41.10
C TYR A 271 -24.85 1.82 -42.58
N LYS A 272 -26.12 2.15 -42.85
CA LYS A 272 -26.57 2.63 -44.15
C LYS A 272 -26.71 4.13 -44.03
N GLU A 273 -25.79 4.85 -44.66
CA GLU A 273 -25.84 6.31 -44.70
C GLU A 273 -27.20 6.75 -45.26
N ILE A 274 -27.89 7.58 -44.48
CA ILE A 274 -29.12 8.22 -44.91
C ILE A 274 -28.69 9.49 -45.61
N ASP A 275 -29.06 9.65 -46.87
CA ASP A 275 -28.77 10.88 -47.59
C ASP A 275 -29.52 12.05 -46.93
N TYR A 276 -28.77 13.06 -46.49
CA TYR A 276 -29.34 14.26 -45.88
C TYR A 276 -28.55 15.49 -46.30
N ASP A 277 -29.26 16.62 -46.40
CA ASP A 277 -28.66 17.90 -46.74
C ASP A 277 -27.97 18.49 -45.51
N ARG A 278 -26.63 18.57 -45.54
CA ARG A 278 -25.84 19.12 -44.44
C ARG A 278 -26.10 20.61 -44.18
N SER A 279 -26.72 21.33 -45.12
CA SER A 279 -27.00 22.76 -44.98
C SER A 279 -28.16 23.09 -44.02
N VAL A 280 -28.98 22.08 -43.67
CA VAL A 280 -30.07 22.21 -42.69
C VAL A 280 -29.67 21.76 -41.27
N LEU A 281 -28.43 21.29 -41.07
CA LEU A 281 -27.91 21.01 -39.73
C LEU A 281 -27.36 22.31 -39.10
N THR A 282 -27.75 22.57 -37.86
CA THR A 282 -27.17 23.63 -37.03
C THR A 282 -25.83 23.17 -36.47
N THR A 283 -24.93 24.08 -36.10
CA THR A 283 -23.60 23.76 -35.55
C THR A 283 -23.60 22.83 -34.33
N ASP A 284 -24.73 22.73 -33.63
CA ASP A 284 -24.93 21.86 -32.44
C ASP A 284 -25.47 20.44 -32.79
N MET A 285 -25.65 20.11 -34.09
CA MET A 285 -26.13 18.83 -34.60
C MET A 285 -25.16 18.22 -35.63
#